data_AF-A0A942K646-F1
#
_entry.id   AF-A0A942K646-F1
#
_cell.length_a   1.000
_cell.length_b   1.000
_cell.length_c   1.000
_cell.angle_alpha   90.00
_cell.angle_beta   90.00
_cell.angle_gamma   90.00
#
_symmetry.space_group_name_H-M   'P 1'
#
loop_
_entity.id
_entity.type
_entity.pdbx_description
1 polymer ?
#
loop_
_entity_poly.entity_id
_entity_poly.type
_entity_poly.pdbx_seq_one_letter_code
_entity_poly.pdbx_strand_id
1 'polypeptide(L)' 'MRLTIDLSPTQAERLRHQAELLGIAPEDLARAALSDLLATRDKDFQAAAARVLRKNEELYRRLA' A
#
# COMPACT_ATOMS: atom_id res chain seq x y z
N MET A 1 -20.41 2.86 3.11
CA MET A 1 -20.30 3.43 4.47
C MET A 1 -19.78 4.85 4.37
N ARG A 2 -20.25 5.79 5.21
CA ARG A 2 -19.71 7.15 5.32
C ARG A 2 -18.95 7.26 6.64
N LEU A 3 -17.72 7.77 6.58
CA LEU A 3 -16.85 7.97 7.73
C LEU A 3 -16.48 9.45 7.79
N THR A 4 -16.54 10.04 8.97
CA THR A 4 -16.00 11.38 9.25
C THR A 4 -14.72 11.19 10.04
N ILE A 5 -13.64 11.81 9.61
CA ILE A 5 -12.31 11.68 10.23
C ILE A 5 -11.82 13.08 10.55
N ASP A 6 -11.47 13.32 11.81
CA ASP A 6 -10.82 14.57 12.19
C ASP A 6 -9.34 14.52 11.81
N LEU A 7 -8.91 15.50 11.04
CA LEU A 7 -7.51 15.69 10.66
C LEU A 7 -6.97 16.93 11.37
N SER A 8 -5.72 16.86 11.82
CA SER A 8 -5.03 18.08 12.22
C SER A 8 -4.94 19.05 11.02
N PRO A 9 -4.81 20.37 11.25
CA PRO A 9 -4.63 21.32 10.15
C PRO A 9 -3.45 20.94 9.23
N THR A 10 -2.36 20.44 9.81
CA THR A 10 -1.18 20.00 9.07
C THR A 10 -1.43 18.74 8.22
N GLN A 11 -2.22 17.79 8.70
CA GLN A 11 -2.60 16.60 7.94
C GLN A 11 -3.55 16.96 6.80
N ALA A 12 -4.53 17.85 7.05
CA ALA A 12 -5.47 18.31 6.04
C ALA A 12 -4.75 19.04 4.89
N GLU A 13 -3.81 19.93 5.19
CA GLU A 13 -3.02 20.62 4.17
C GLU A 13 -2.16 19.67 3.34
N ARG A 14 -1.51 18.70 3.99
CA ARG A 14 -0.73 17.69 3.26
C ARG A 14 -1.60 16.85 2.32
N LEU A 15 -2.79 16.45 2.75
CA LEU A 15 -3.72 15.69 1.92
C LEU A 15 -4.16 16.51 0.69
N ARG A 16 -4.54 17.78 0.90
CA ARG A 16 -4.94 18.69 -0.19
C ARG A 16 -3.82 18.88 -1.21
N HIS A 17 -2.62 19.20 -0.73
CA HIS A 17 -1.48 19.42 -1.60
C HIS A 17 -1.13 18.17 -2.42
N GLN A 18 -1.15 16.98 -1.81
CA GLN A 18 -0.91 15.73 -2.54
C GLN A 18 -2.00 15.43 -3.57
N ALA A 19 -3.26 15.69 -3.23
CA ALA A 19 -4.37 15.51 -4.15
C ALA A 19 -4.30 16.48 -5.34
N GLU A 20 -3.90 17.73 -5.09
CA GLU A 20 -3.69 18.75 -6.12
C GLU A 20 -2.58 18.36 -7.11
N LEU A 21 -1.43 17.87 -6.61
CA LEU A 21 -0.35 17.38 -7.47
C LEU A 21 -0.79 16.23 -8.38
N LEU A 22 -1.75 15.42 -7.92
CA LEU A 22 -2.31 14.29 -8.65
C LEU A 22 -3.54 14.66 -9.49
N GLY A 23 -4.04 15.90 -9.39
CA GLY A 23 -5.23 16.38 -10.09
C GLY A 23 -6.53 15.69 -9.67
N ILE A 24 -6.62 15.20 -8.43
CA ILE A 24 -7.78 14.48 -7.89
C ILE A 24 -8.35 15.17 -6.65
N ALA A 25 -9.56 14.78 -6.24
CA ALA A 25 -10.14 15.28 -4.99
C ALA A 25 -9.41 14.69 -3.76
N PRO A 26 -9.23 15.46 -2.66
CA PRO A 26 -8.65 14.96 -1.41
C PRO A 26 -9.35 13.70 -0.86
N GLU A 27 -10.66 13.61 -1.03
CA GLU A 27 -11.48 12.47 -0.62
C GLU A 27 -11.17 11.21 -1.44
N ASP A 28 -10.89 11.37 -2.73
CA ASP A 28 -10.52 10.25 -3.60
C ASP A 28 -9.12 9.74 -3.29
N LEU A 29 -8.18 10.65 -3.00
CA LEU A 29 -6.85 10.27 -2.50
C LEU A 29 -6.95 9.52 -1.17
N ALA A 30 -7.74 10.03 -0.22
CA ALA A 30 -7.94 9.38 1.08
C ALA A 30 -8.58 7.99 0.93
N ARG A 31 -9.56 7.85 0.03
CA ARG A 31 -10.19 6.56 -0.29
C ARG A 31 -9.19 5.58 -0.92
N ALA A 32 -8.38 6.03 -1.86
CA ALA A 32 -7.36 5.20 -2.51
C ALA A 32 -6.32 4.73 -1.50
N ALA A 33 -5.83 5.62 -0.64
CA ALA A 33 -4.89 5.28 0.43
C ALA A 33 -5.48 4.27 1.43
N LEU A 34 -6.75 4.43 1.83
CA LEU A 34 -7.44 3.46 2.70
C LEU A 34 -7.62 2.11 2.00
N SER A 35 -7.94 2.12 0.70
CA SER A 35 -8.10 0.89 -0.09
C SER A 35 -6.78 0.14 -0.23
N ASP A 36 -5.68 0.86 -0.43
CA ASP A 36 -4.33 0.28 -0.49
C ASP A 36 -3.88 -0.27 0.87
N LEU A 37 -4.15 0.47 1.95
CA LEU A 37 -3.89 0.03 3.33
C LEU A 37 -4.65 -1.26 3.68
N LEU A 38 -5.91 -1.36 3.25
CA LEU A 38 -6.76 -2.53 3.49
C LEU A 38 -6.53 -3.66 2.48
N ALA A 39 -5.85 -3.37 1.36
CA ALA A 39 -5.52 -4.39 0.38
C ALA A 39 -4.57 -5.40 1.04
N THR A 40 -4.91 -6.68 0.94
CA THR A 40 -4.12 -7.78 1.52
C THR A 40 -2.85 -8.06 0.69
N ARG A 41 -2.21 -7.02 0.14
CA ARG A 41 -1.01 -7.10 -0.71
C ARG A 41 0.15 -7.75 0.03
N ASP A 42 0.25 -7.56 1.34
CA ASP A 42 1.32 -8.17 2.14
C ASP A 42 1.26 -9.70 2.13
N LYS A 43 0.08 -10.32 2.15
CA LYS A 43 0.00 -11.81 2.19
C LYS A 43 0.38 -12.42 0.85
N ASP A 44 -0.11 -11.86 -0.24
CA ASP A 44 0.20 -12.35 -1.59
C ASP A 44 1.66 -12.10 -1.96
N PHE A 45 2.19 -10.92 -1.59
CA PHE A 45 3.61 -10.61 -1.75
C PHE A 45 4.49 -11.52 -0.90
N GLN A 46 4.17 -11.73 0.38
CA GLN A 46 4.95 -12.62 1.23
C GLN A 46 4.90 -14.08 0.75
N ALA A 47 3.74 -14.56 0.27
CA ALA A 47 3.64 -15.88 -0.32
C ALA A 47 4.50 -16.04 -1.58
N ALA A 48 4.50 -15.02 -2.46
CA ALA A 48 5.34 -14.99 -3.65
C ALA A 48 6.84 -14.93 -3.29
N ALA A 49 7.24 -14.07 -2.36
CA ALA A 49 8.60 -13.95 -1.87
C ALA A 49 9.09 -15.26 -1.23
N ALA A 50 8.30 -15.88 -0.37
CA ALA A 50 8.61 -17.18 0.23
C ALA A 50 8.74 -18.31 -0.81
N ARG A 51 7.99 -18.25 -1.92
CA ARG A 51 8.13 -19.19 -3.03
C ARG A 51 9.45 -18.99 -3.79
N VAL A 52 9.84 -17.75 -4.05
CA VAL A 52 11.11 -17.44 -4.74
C VAL A 52 12.31 -17.86 -3.89
N LEU A 53 12.30 -17.53 -2.61
CA LEU A 53 13.37 -17.90 -1.68
C LEU A 53 13.55 -19.42 -1.59
N ARG A 54 12.47 -20.19 -1.42
CA ARG A 54 12.52 -21.67 -1.43
C ARG A 54 13.09 -22.23 -2.73
N LYS A 55 12.66 -21.71 -3.88
CA LYS A 55 13.19 -22.15 -5.18
C LYS A 55 14.69 -21.89 -5.32
N ASN A 56 15.16 -20.73 -4.86
CA ASN A 56 16.59 -20.42 -4.88
C ASN A 56 17.37 -21.32 -3.92
N GLU A 57 16.87 -21.57 -2.72
CA GLU A 57 17.49 -22.49 -1.77
C GLU A 57 17.63 -23.91 -2.36
N GLU A 58 16.58 -24.42 -3.00
CA GLU A 58 16.63 -25.70 -3.72
C GLU A 58 17.63 -25.69 -4.88
N LEU A 59 17.73 -24.57 -5.60
CA LEU A 59 18.68 -24.43 -6.71
C LEU A 59 20.13 -24.45 -6.21
N TYR A 60 20.42 -23.71 -5.14
CA TYR A 60 21.74 -23.71 -4.50
C TYR A 60 22.10 -25.08 -3.92
N ARG A 61 21.14 -25.79 -3.31
CA ARG A 61 21.37 -27.17 -2.82
C ARG A 61 21.70 -28.18 -3.91
N ARG A 62 21.27 -27.97 -5.16
CA ARG A 62 21.59 -28.86 -6.30
C ARG A 62 22.92 -28.53 -6.97
N LEU A 63 23.46 -27.34 -6.72
CA LEU A 63 24.70 -26.84 -7.31
C LEU A 63 25.92 -27.02 -6.39
N ALA A 64 25.72 -27.44 -5.13
CA ALA A 64 26.75 -27.84 -4.18
C ALA A 64 26.83 -29.35 -4.08
#